data_AF-X1T1D7-F1
#
_entry.id   AF-X1T1D7-F1
#
_cell.length_a   1.000
_cell.length_b   1.000
_cell.length_c   1.000
_cell.angle_alpha   90.00
_cell.angle_beta   90.00
_cell.angle_gamma   90.00
#
_symmetry.space_group_name_H-M   'P 1'
#
loop_
_entity.id
_entity.type
_entity.pdbx_description
1 polymer ?
#
loop_
_entity_poly.entity_id
_entity_poly.type
_entity_poly.pdbx_seq_one_letter_code
_entity_poly.pdbx_strand_id
1 'polypeptide(L)'
;MKSIKLKIIVVVGLIAAFLIPAFVITARQNNIVTDVPEGSAFGRETALQYILANHPELSGLGNPSKIRTPWFEGTLTPEGWVGSNTVQYTKGEWTVTVSNAVIRDPVYSVEVEFTGDNAFQWKGTVDQDGNVVEIEFATAK
;
A
#
# COMPACT_ATOMS: atom_id res chain seq x y z
N MET A 1 -59.84 7.59 2.23
CA MET A 1 -59.65 6.25 2.86
C MET A 1 -58.34 5.68 2.37
N LYS A 2 -57.50 5.16 3.28
CA LYS A 2 -56.10 4.74 3.06
C LYS A 2 -56.04 3.20 3.10
N SER A 3 -55.47 2.56 2.06
CA SER A 3 -54.83 1.21 2.09
C SER A 3 -54.33 0.86 0.67
N ILE A 4 -53.02 0.89 0.36
CA ILE A 4 -51.95 -0.13 0.55
C ILE A 4 -51.84 -1.17 -0.60
N LYS A 5 -50.74 -0.96 -1.37
CA LYS A 5 -49.75 -1.84 -2.01
C LYS A 5 -50.15 -2.96 -2.99
N LEU A 6 -49.53 -2.92 -4.17
CA LEU A 6 -49.18 -4.10 -4.96
C LEU A 6 -47.76 -3.97 -5.54
N LYS A 7 -46.95 -5.02 -5.34
CA LYS A 7 -45.57 -5.17 -5.82
C LYS A 7 -45.59 -5.45 -7.33
N ILE A 8 -44.68 -4.85 -8.08
CA ILE A 8 -44.48 -5.14 -9.51
C ILE A 8 -43.17 -5.92 -9.69
N ILE A 9 -43.30 -7.15 -10.17
CA ILE A 9 -42.25 -8.00 -10.73
C ILE A 9 -42.45 -7.97 -12.26
N VAL A 10 -41.41 -7.65 -13.02
CA VAL A 10 -41.34 -7.74 -14.51
C VAL A 10 -39.89 -8.17 -14.81
N VAL A 11 -39.57 -9.44 -15.09
CA VAL A 11 -39.68 -10.22 -16.36
C VAL A 11 -38.94 -9.49 -17.50
N VAL A 12 -37.94 -10.07 -18.17
CA VAL A 12 -38.08 -10.81 -19.44
C VAL A 12 -36.66 -11.25 -19.86
N GLY A 13 -36.50 -12.52 -20.26
CA GLY A 13 -35.24 -13.06 -20.79
C GLY A 13 -35.09 -12.90 -22.30
N LEU A 14 -33.91 -13.26 -22.81
CA LEU A 14 -33.75 -13.89 -24.12
C LEU A 14 -32.42 -14.66 -24.16
N ILE A 15 -32.51 -15.97 -24.37
CA ILE A 15 -31.38 -16.89 -24.56
C ILE A 15 -31.03 -16.86 -26.05
N ALA A 16 -29.82 -16.42 -26.39
CA ALA A 16 -29.24 -16.66 -27.72
C ALA A 16 -28.13 -17.71 -27.57
N ALA A 17 -28.40 -18.91 -28.08
CA ALA A 17 -27.44 -20.00 -28.13
C ALA A 17 -26.41 -19.73 -29.24
N PHE A 18 -25.17 -19.43 -28.87
CA PHE A 18 -24.02 -19.48 -29.79
C PHE A 18 -23.22 -20.76 -29.54
N LEU A 19 -23.23 -21.64 -30.54
CA LEU A 19 -22.31 -22.77 -30.68
C LEU A 19 -20.90 -22.21 -30.93
N ILE A 20 -20.07 -22.14 -29.88
CA ILE A 20 -18.65 -21.83 -30.05
C ILE A 20 -17.89 -23.16 -30.13
N PRO A 21 -17.12 -23.43 -31.20
CA PRO A 21 -16.27 -24.61 -31.26
C PRO A 21 -15.28 -24.60 -30.10
N ALA A 22 -15.04 -25.77 -29.51
CA ALA A 22 -14.16 -25.98 -28.38
C ALA A 22 -12.73 -25.54 -28.69
N PHE A 23 -12.44 -24.26 -28.48
CA PHE A 23 -11.08 -23.82 -28.26
C PHE A 23 -10.75 -24.20 -26.82
N VAL A 24 -10.05 -25.31 -26.65
CA VAL A 24 -9.30 -25.57 -25.42
C VAL A 24 -8.21 -24.51 -25.37
N ILE A 25 -8.57 -23.33 -24.87
CA ILE A 25 -7.59 -22.37 -24.40
C ILE A 25 -7.06 -23.00 -23.13
N THR A 26 -5.95 -23.73 -23.25
CA THR A 26 -5.09 -23.98 -22.11
C THR A 26 -4.66 -22.59 -21.65
N ALA A 27 -5.37 -22.04 -20.67
CA ALA A 27 -4.89 -20.89 -19.94
C ALA A 27 -3.55 -21.32 -19.35
N ARG A 28 -2.44 -20.95 -20.01
CA ARG A 28 -1.18 -20.82 -19.30
C ARG A 28 -1.52 -19.96 -18.10
N GLN A 29 -1.37 -20.51 -16.90
CA GLN A 29 -1.31 -19.73 -15.68
C GLN A 29 -0.16 -18.73 -15.87
N ASN A 30 -0.47 -17.58 -16.47
CA ASN A 30 0.24 -16.37 -16.17
C ASN A 30 -0.13 -16.10 -14.72
N ASN A 31 0.69 -16.65 -13.81
CA ASN A 31 0.78 -16.18 -12.44
C ASN A 31 1.15 -14.70 -12.51
N ILE A 32 0.16 -13.84 -12.70
CA ILE A 32 0.24 -12.47 -12.22
C ILE A 32 0.12 -12.63 -10.72
N VAL A 33 1.25 -12.92 -10.07
CA VAL A 33 1.40 -12.61 -8.66
C VAL A 33 1.18 -11.10 -8.61
N THR A 34 0.01 -10.67 -8.14
CA THR A 34 -0.13 -9.29 -7.71
C THR A 34 0.95 -9.09 -6.66
N ASP A 35 1.95 -8.28 -6.98
CA ASP A 35 3.05 -7.91 -6.07
C ASP A 35 2.46 -7.05 -4.95
N VAL A 36 1.69 -7.70 -4.06
CA VAL A 36 1.20 -7.10 -2.84
C VAL A 36 2.44 -7.01 -1.95
N PRO A 37 2.89 -5.80 -1.60
CA PRO A 37 4.07 -5.66 -0.78
C PRO A 37 3.83 -6.35 0.57
N GLU A 38 4.77 -7.17 1.00
CA GLU A 38 4.75 -7.86 2.29
C GLU A 38 5.85 -7.29 3.21
N GLY A 39 5.78 -7.60 4.51
CA GLY A 39 6.85 -7.28 5.45
C GLY A 39 7.11 -5.77 5.55
N SER A 40 8.40 -5.38 5.62
CA SER A 40 8.79 -3.98 5.74
C SER A 40 8.34 -3.12 4.54
N ALA A 41 8.18 -3.71 3.35
CA ALA A 41 7.65 -3.01 2.18
C ALA A 41 6.15 -2.68 2.34
N PHE A 42 5.37 -3.56 2.98
CA PHE A 42 3.97 -3.27 3.34
C PHE A 42 3.87 -2.05 4.25
N GLY A 43 4.71 -2.01 5.31
CA GLY A 43 4.78 -0.87 6.22
C GLY A 43 5.11 0.43 5.51
N ARG A 44 6.09 0.42 4.60
CA ARG A 44 6.46 1.56 3.75
C ARG A 44 5.28 2.07 2.93
N GLU A 45 4.67 1.22 2.11
CA GLU A 45 3.62 1.63 1.17
C GLU A 45 2.38 2.14 1.90
N THR A 46 1.99 1.48 2.99
CA THR A 46 0.84 1.88 3.81
C THR A 46 1.07 3.25 4.48
N ALA A 47 2.26 3.48 5.04
CA ALA A 47 2.62 4.77 5.62
C ALA A 47 2.62 5.89 4.57
N LEU A 48 3.21 5.65 3.39
CA LEU A 48 3.23 6.65 2.31
C LEU A 48 1.82 7.00 1.82
N GLN A 49 0.94 6.01 1.70
CA GLN A 49 -0.47 6.25 1.35
C GLN A 49 -1.17 7.09 2.41
N TYR A 50 -0.97 6.77 3.69
CA TYR A 50 -1.52 7.54 4.80
C TYR A 50 -1.04 8.99 4.79
N ILE A 51 0.28 9.23 4.66
CA ILE A 51 0.86 10.56 4.66
C ILE A 51 0.27 11.42 3.53
N LEU A 52 0.25 10.89 2.31
CA LEU A 52 -0.27 11.62 1.15
C LEU A 52 -1.78 11.88 1.21
N ALA A 53 -2.54 11.05 1.95
CA ALA A 53 -3.97 11.23 2.12
C ALA A 53 -4.32 12.22 3.25
N ASN A 54 -3.51 12.31 4.30
CA ASN A 54 -3.81 13.09 5.51
C ASN A 54 -3.08 14.44 5.59
N HIS A 55 -2.04 14.65 4.78
CA HIS A 55 -1.30 15.92 4.70
C HIS A 55 -1.47 16.58 3.33
N PRO A 56 -2.60 17.26 3.06
CA PRO A 56 -2.86 17.89 1.77
C PRO A 56 -1.83 18.97 1.38
N GLU A 57 -1.13 19.54 2.36
CA GLU A 57 0.01 20.43 2.17
C GLU A 57 1.15 19.80 1.36
N LEU A 58 1.23 18.46 1.32
CA LEU A 58 2.24 17.70 0.58
C LEU A 58 1.80 17.32 -0.84
N SER A 59 0.60 17.73 -1.28
CA SER A 59 0.01 17.33 -2.57
C SER A 59 0.89 17.65 -3.80
N GLY A 60 1.84 18.57 -3.68
CA GLY A 60 2.80 18.93 -4.73
C GLY A 60 4.06 18.05 -4.83
N LEU A 61 4.36 17.22 -3.82
CA LEU A 61 5.65 16.51 -3.71
C LEU A 61 5.90 15.42 -4.75
N GLY A 62 4.86 15.06 -5.51
CA GLY A 62 4.89 13.89 -6.38
C GLY A 62 4.75 12.60 -5.57
N ASN A 63 3.93 11.68 -6.09
CA ASN A 63 3.72 10.39 -5.45
C ASN A 63 4.94 9.47 -5.75
N PRO A 64 5.61 8.87 -4.75
CA PRO A 64 6.74 7.96 -4.95
C PRO A 64 6.45 6.83 -5.95
N SER A 65 5.22 6.32 -6.01
CA SER A 65 4.80 5.29 -6.96
C SER A 65 4.87 5.75 -8.42
N LYS A 66 4.92 7.06 -8.69
CA LYS A 66 5.07 7.63 -10.04
C LYS A 66 6.53 7.81 -10.48
N ILE A 67 7.47 7.77 -9.54
CA ILE A 67 8.91 7.81 -9.88
C ILE A 67 9.27 6.45 -10.50
N ARG A 68 9.80 6.48 -11.73
CA ARG A 68 10.08 5.28 -12.54
C ARG A 68 11.15 4.36 -11.94
N THR A 69 12.08 4.91 -11.16
CA THR A 69 13.15 4.15 -10.53
C THR A 69 12.58 3.26 -9.42
N PRO A 70 13.03 1.99 -9.28
CA PRO A 70 12.66 1.17 -8.12
C PRO A 70 13.20 1.78 -6.82
N TRP A 71 12.69 1.33 -5.68
CA TRP A 71 13.31 1.62 -4.39
C TRP A 71 14.67 0.92 -4.32
N PHE A 72 15.67 1.62 -3.83
CA PHE A 72 16.91 1.00 -3.37
C PHE A 72 16.73 0.56 -1.93
N GLU A 73 17.11 -0.67 -1.61
CA GLU A 73 16.91 -1.27 -0.29
C GLU A 73 18.25 -1.53 0.39
N GLY A 74 18.41 -1.05 1.62
CA GLY A 74 19.57 -1.30 2.46
C GLY A 74 19.14 -1.90 3.80
N THR A 75 19.69 -3.05 4.16
CA THR A 75 19.52 -3.59 5.52
C THR A 75 20.41 -2.82 6.48
N LEU A 76 19.82 -2.25 7.53
CA LEU A 76 20.54 -1.53 8.58
C LEU A 76 20.69 -2.34 9.86
N THR A 77 20.04 -3.50 9.97
CA THR A 77 20.25 -4.42 11.10
C THR A 77 21.71 -4.87 11.14
N PRO A 78 22.46 -4.63 12.23
CA PRO A 78 23.82 -5.11 12.37
C PRO A 78 23.90 -6.65 12.28
N GLU A 79 24.99 -7.16 11.71
CA GLU A 79 25.21 -8.60 11.66
C GLU A 79 25.24 -9.22 13.08
N GLY A 80 24.60 -10.37 13.24
CA GLY A 80 24.51 -11.08 14.52
C GLY A 80 23.43 -10.57 15.47
N TRP A 81 22.68 -9.51 15.14
CA TRP A 81 21.50 -9.11 15.89
C TRP A 81 20.28 -9.93 15.46
N VAL A 82 19.64 -10.58 16.43
CA VAL A 82 18.44 -11.39 16.23
C VAL A 82 17.24 -10.76 16.92
N GLY A 83 16.06 -10.92 16.32
CA GLY A 83 14.79 -10.46 16.91
C GLY A 83 14.27 -9.11 16.40
N SER A 84 15.08 -8.35 15.66
CA SER A 84 14.64 -7.14 14.96
C SER A 84 15.16 -7.10 13.52
N ASN A 85 14.41 -6.43 12.66
CA ASN A 85 14.74 -6.15 11.28
C ASN A 85 14.57 -4.65 11.03
N THR A 86 15.56 -4.00 10.44
CA THR A 86 15.52 -2.60 10.03
C THR A 86 15.99 -2.50 8.58
N VAL A 87 15.11 -1.97 7.73
CA VAL A 87 15.37 -1.78 6.30
C VAL A 87 15.16 -0.31 5.97
N GLN A 88 16.13 0.27 5.26
CA GLN A 88 16.01 1.59 4.67
C GLN A 88 15.69 1.45 3.17
N TYR A 89 14.73 2.25 2.73
CA TYR A 89 14.31 2.37 1.35
C TYR A 89 14.59 3.79 0.88
N THR A 90 15.31 3.94 -0.23
CA THR A 90 15.56 5.26 -0.84
C THR A 90 15.06 5.32 -2.28
N LYS A 91 14.44 6.45 -2.65
CA LYS A 91 13.92 6.67 -4.00
C LYS A 91 13.74 8.16 -4.30
N GLY A 92 14.63 8.70 -5.12
CA GLY A 92 14.68 10.15 -5.34
C GLY A 92 15.02 10.86 -4.03
N GLU A 93 14.18 11.82 -3.64
CA GLU A 93 14.32 12.57 -2.38
C GLU A 93 13.60 11.92 -1.19
N TRP A 94 13.02 10.74 -1.39
CA TRP A 94 12.36 9.97 -0.34
C TRP A 94 13.34 9.00 0.32
N THR A 95 13.38 9.05 1.65
CA THR A 95 14.01 8.03 2.50
C THR A 95 12.95 7.49 3.45
N VAL A 96 12.77 6.17 3.50
CA VAL A 96 11.87 5.51 4.43
C VAL A 96 12.62 4.45 5.20
N THR A 97 12.62 4.54 6.52
CA THR A 97 13.22 3.53 7.40
C THR A 97 12.10 2.76 8.07
N VAL A 98 12.08 1.44 7.90
CA VAL A 98 11.09 0.55 8.52
C VAL A 98 11.80 -0.40 9.47
N SER A 99 11.36 -0.42 10.72
CA SER A 99 11.85 -1.32 11.76
C SER A 99 10.73 -2.18 12.30
N ASN A 100 11.01 -3.45 12.57
CA ASN A 100 10.03 -4.37 13.14
C ASN A 100 10.70 -5.51 13.92
N ALA A 101 9.92 -6.14 14.81
CA ALA A 101 10.31 -7.40 15.42
C ALA A 101 10.19 -8.56 14.41
N VAL A 102 11.02 -9.59 14.54
CA VAL A 102 10.93 -10.82 13.72
C VAL A 102 9.95 -11.79 14.39
N ILE A 103 8.67 -11.48 14.29
CA ILE A 103 7.55 -12.26 14.82
C ILE A 103 6.49 -12.46 13.72
N ARG A 104 5.46 -13.27 13.99
CA ARG A 104 4.40 -13.57 13.00
C ARG A 104 3.63 -12.32 12.57
N ASP A 105 3.25 -11.49 13.54
CA ASP A 105 2.39 -10.32 13.31
C ASP A 105 3.09 -9.07 13.86
N PRO A 106 4.13 -8.57 13.17
CA PRO A 106 4.86 -7.41 13.64
C PRO A 106 4.05 -6.13 13.46
N VAL A 107 4.23 -5.19 14.38
CA VAL A 107 3.95 -3.77 14.13
C VAL A 107 5.20 -3.16 13.52
N TYR A 108 5.03 -2.44 12.41
CA TYR A 108 6.11 -1.73 11.73
C TYR A 108 6.24 -0.33 12.30
N SER A 109 7.40 0.03 12.84
CA SER A 109 7.77 1.42 13.09
C SER A 109 8.32 2.00 11.80
N VAL A 110 7.74 3.09 11.32
CA VAL A 110 8.08 3.71 10.04
C VAL A 110 8.48 5.15 10.26
N GLU A 111 9.65 5.52 9.74
CA GLU A 111 10.12 6.90 9.66
C GLU A 111 10.24 7.27 8.18
N VAL A 112 9.65 8.40 7.80
CA VAL A 112 9.70 8.93 6.43
C VAL A 112 10.35 10.30 6.47
N GLU A 113 11.33 10.49 5.60
CA GLU A 113 11.97 11.77 5.35
C GLU A 113 11.87 12.08 3.86
N PHE A 114 11.47 13.31 3.56
CA PHE A 114 11.53 13.88 2.23
C PHE A 114 12.39 15.13 2.27
N THR A 115 13.42 15.20 1.43
CA THR A 115 14.41 16.29 1.45
C THR A 115 14.27 17.30 0.32
N GLY A 116 13.19 17.22 -0.47
CA GLY A 116 12.95 18.14 -1.58
C GLY A 116 12.26 19.45 -1.19
N ASP A 117 11.64 20.09 -2.17
CA ASP A 117 10.78 21.26 -1.94
C ASP A 117 9.63 20.87 -1.00
N ASN A 118 9.41 21.61 0.09
CA ASN A 118 8.51 21.22 1.20
C ASN A 118 9.01 19.97 1.96
N ALA A 119 10.30 19.95 2.26
CA ALA A 119 10.92 18.93 3.09
C ALA A 119 10.13 18.68 4.39
N PHE A 120 9.98 17.42 4.75
CA PHE A 120 9.26 17.02 5.95
C PHE A 120 9.82 15.73 6.52
N GLN A 121 9.51 15.52 7.78
CA GLN A 121 9.74 14.29 8.51
C GLN A 121 8.42 13.80 9.11
N TRP A 122 8.21 12.49 9.06
CA TRP A 122 7.05 11.82 9.61
C TRP A 122 7.48 10.55 10.34
N LYS A 123 6.82 10.26 11.46
CA LYS A 123 6.99 9.02 12.21
C LYS A 123 5.64 8.44 12.60
N GLY A 124 5.53 7.12 12.51
CA GLY A 124 4.34 6.42 12.94
C GLY A 124 4.51 4.91 12.96
N THR A 125 3.42 4.20 13.21
CA THR A 125 3.37 2.74 13.16
C THR A 125 2.29 2.23 12.22
N VAL A 126 2.54 1.07 11.63
CA VAL A 126 1.60 0.33 10.77
C VAL A 126 1.44 -1.08 11.33
N ASP A 127 0.22 -1.53 11.58
CA ASP A 127 -0.06 -2.93 11.95
C ASP A 127 -0.39 -3.80 10.72
N GLN A 128 -0.59 -5.11 10.93
CA GLN A 128 -0.87 -6.07 9.85
C GLN A 128 -2.24 -5.85 9.17
N ASP A 129 -3.16 -5.13 9.82
CA ASP A 129 -4.47 -4.79 9.27
C ASP A 129 -4.41 -3.49 8.44
N GLY A 130 -3.24 -2.85 8.38
CA GLY A 130 -3.01 -1.58 7.68
C GLY A 130 -3.46 -0.36 8.47
N ASN A 131 -3.72 -0.50 9.77
CA ASN A 131 -4.03 0.67 10.61
C ASN A 131 -2.75 1.46 10.83
N VAL A 132 -2.85 2.78 10.66
CA VAL A 132 -1.73 3.70 10.85
C VAL A 132 -1.97 4.55 12.10
N VAL A 133 -0.95 4.63 12.95
CA VAL A 133 -0.90 5.58 14.06
C VAL A 133 0.23 6.55 13.78
N GLU A 134 -0.11 7.81 13.52
CA GLU A 134 0.87 8.89 13.45
C GLU A 134 1.36 9.27 14.84
N ILE A 135 2.68 9.41 14.98
CA ILE A 135 3.37 9.80 16.20
C ILE A 135 3.92 11.22 16.06
N GLU A 136 4.48 11.54 14.90
CA GLU A 136 5.11 12.84 14.65
C GLU A 136 4.99 13.23 13.18
N PHE A 137 4.71 14.50 12.94
CA PHE A 137 4.81 15.13 11.63
C PHE A 137 5.40 16.53 11.78
N ALA A 138 6.45 16.82 11.01
CA ALA A 138 7.15 18.10 11.05
C ALA A 138 7.61 18.50 9.64
N THR A 139 7.23 19.71 9.22
CA THR A 139 7.75 20.33 7.99
C THR A 139 8.98 21.18 8.32
N ALA A 140 10.00 21.17 7.45
CA ALA A 140 11.08 22.14 7.53
C ALA A 140 10.51 23.56 7.34
N LYS A 141 10.91 24.50 8.20
CA LYS A 141 10.52 25.91 8.11
C LYS A 141 11.38 26.68 7.13
#